data_AF-A0A2Z4UZY2-F1
#
_entry.id   AF-A0A2Z4UZY2-F1
#
_cell.length_a   1.000
_cell.length_b   1.000
_cell.length_c   1.000
_cell.angle_alpha   90.00
_cell.angle_beta   90.00
_cell.angle_gamma   90.00
#
_symmetry.space_group_name_H-M   'P 1'
#
loop_
_entity.id
_entity.type
_entity.pdbx_description
1 polymer ?
#
loop_
_entity_poly.entity_id
_entity_poly.type
_entity_poly.pdbx_seq_one_letter_code
_entity_poly.pdbx_strand_id
1 'polypeptide(L)'
;MNPSKTPTVEELTARALAPYSERPDAESVARLVDDLITVGYELHTEVSQVPAAQRTERAGAALSEWSYFIDVGPSSHGDHVNWNHARALARILRNLAEASQYREPVRGDEATG
;
A
#
# COMPACT_ATOMS: atom_id res chain seq x y z
N MET A 1 1.52 14.66 24.06
CA MET A 1 1.06 13.74 23.00
C MET A 1 1.98 13.98 21.82
N ASN A 2 2.90 13.06 21.52
CA ASN A 2 3.91 13.29 20.49
C ASN A 2 3.21 13.42 19.12
N PRO A 3 3.60 14.40 18.27
CA PRO A 3 3.11 14.51 16.90
C PRO A 3 3.60 13.31 16.07
N SER A 4 2.78 12.26 16.15
CA SER A 4 2.47 11.20 15.20
C SER A 4 3.54 10.85 14.17
N LYS A 5 4.30 9.79 14.46
CA LYS A 5 5.03 9.01 13.46
C LYS A 5 4.03 8.54 12.39
N THR A 6 4.29 8.84 11.11
CA THR A 6 3.52 8.27 9.99
C THR A 6 3.56 6.74 10.11
N PRO A 7 2.40 6.06 10.12
CA PRO A 7 2.37 4.61 10.26
C PRO A 7 3.04 3.94 9.07
N THR A 8 3.80 2.87 9.32
CA THR A 8 4.49 2.15 8.24
C THR A 8 3.50 1.31 7.42
N VAL A 9 3.88 0.97 6.18
CA VAL A 9 3.11 0.02 5.34
C VAL A 9 2.83 -1.28 6.07
N GLU A 10 3.81 -1.78 6.83
CA GLU A 10 3.70 -3.01 7.62
C GLU A 10 2.65 -2.87 8.74
N GLU A 11 2.71 -1.77 9.51
CA GLU A 11 1.76 -1.47 10.58
C GLU A 11 0.33 -1.35 10.05
N LEU A 12 0.13 -0.63 8.93
CA LEU A 12 -1.18 -0.47 8.29
C LEU A 12 -1.71 -1.78 7.73
N THR A 13 -0.84 -2.57 7.09
CA THR A 13 -1.19 -3.87 6.53
C THR A 13 -1.62 -4.85 7.63
N ALA A 14 -0.87 -4.90 8.74
CA ALA A 14 -1.19 -5.75 9.88
C ALA A 14 -2.57 -5.40 10.46
N ARG A 15 -2.85 -4.10 10.66
CA ARG A 15 -4.15 -3.62 11.14
C ARG A 15 -5.30 -3.96 10.19
N ALA A 16 -5.11 -3.78 8.88
CA ALA A 16 -6.14 -4.08 7.91
C ALA A 16 -6.43 -5.58 7.80
N LEU A 17 -5.38 -6.41 7.81
CA LEU A 17 -5.48 -7.85 7.62
C LEU A 17 -5.79 -8.64 8.89
N ALA A 18 -5.96 -7.96 10.03
CA ALA A 18 -6.32 -8.56 11.31
C ALA A 18 -7.54 -9.51 11.22
N PRO A 19 -7.66 -10.51 12.12
CA PRO A 19 -8.81 -11.39 12.19
C PRO A 19 -10.15 -10.64 12.36
N TYR A 20 -11.26 -11.24 11.93
CA TYR A 20 -12.61 -10.65 12.06
C TYR A 20 -12.99 -10.29 13.50
N SER A 21 -12.49 -11.04 14.49
CA SER A 21 -12.69 -10.75 15.92
C SER A 21 -12.01 -9.47 16.39
N GLU A 22 -11.00 -8.98 15.65
CA GLU A 22 -10.22 -7.78 15.96
C GLU A 22 -10.59 -6.62 15.02
N ARG A 23 -11.73 -6.72 14.33
CA ARG A 23 -12.17 -5.67 13.42
C ARG A 23 -12.30 -4.33 14.16
N PRO A 24 -11.69 -3.25 13.65
CA PRO A 24 -11.87 -1.93 14.24
C PRO A 24 -13.32 -1.43 14.12
N ASP A 25 -13.68 -0.46 14.95
CA ASP A 25 -14.91 0.30 14.78
C ASP A 25 -14.91 1.09 13.46
N ALA A 26 -16.08 1.61 13.06
CA ALA A 26 -16.26 2.27 11.77
C ALA A 26 -15.37 3.52 11.59
N GLU A 27 -15.16 4.33 12.63
CA GLU A 27 -14.30 5.52 12.58
C GLU A 27 -12.83 5.10 12.42
N SER A 28 -12.41 4.07 13.14
CA SER A 28 -11.06 3.50 13.02
C SER A 28 -10.81 2.85 11.66
N VAL A 29 -11.83 2.25 11.03
CA VAL A 29 -11.75 1.76 9.65
C VAL A 29 -11.63 2.92 8.66
N ALA A 30 -12.40 3.99 8.82
CA ALA A 30 -12.31 5.16 7.93
C ALA A 30 -10.90 5.78 7.96
N ARG A 31 -10.36 6.02 9.16
CA ARG A 31 -8.96 6.50 9.32
C ARG A 31 -7.94 5.54 8.73
N LEU A 32 -8.14 4.24 8.91
CA LEU A 32 -7.27 3.23 8.31
C LEU A 32 -7.29 3.27 6.77
N VAL A 33 -8.46 3.50 6.16
CA VAL A 33 -8.56 3.68 4.70
C VAL A 33 -7.80 4.93 4.26
N ASP A 34 -7.97 6.06 4.95
CA ASP A 34 -7.25 7.30 4.63
C ASP A 34 -5.72 7.14 4.74
N ASP A 35 -5.24 6.47 5.80
CA ASP A 35 -3.82 6.16 5.98
C ASP A 35 -3.29 5.26 4.86
N LEU A 36 -4.03 4.20 4.49
CA LEU A 36 -3.69 3.29 3.39
C LEU A 36 -3.66 4.02 2.04
N ILE A 37 -4.61 4.94 1.82
CA ILE A 37 -4.66 5.73 0.59
C ILE A 37 -3.42 6.64 0.51
N THR A 38 -3.11 7.34 1.59
CA THR A 38 -1.98 8.27 1.68
C THR A 38 -0.65 7.57 1.39
N VAL A 39 -0.37 6.47 2.11
CA VAL A 39 0.87 5.70 1.93
C VAL A 39 0.91 5.01 0.56
N GLY A 40 -0.23 4.54 0.05
CA GLY A 40 -0.30 3.94 -1.27
C GLY A 40 -0.02 4.93 -2.41
N TYR A 41 -0.38 6.22 -2.27
CA TYR A 41 0.00 7.25 -3.24
C TYR A 41 1.52 7.47 -3.29
N GLU A 42 2.19 7.44 -2.14
CA GLU A 42 3.66 7.55 -2.06
C GLU A 42 4.33 6.36 -2.78
N LEU A 43 3.93 5.13 -2.44
CA LEU A 43 4.43 3.92 -3.08
C LEU A 43 4.14 3.86 -4.58
N HIS A 44 2.91 4.20 -4.98
CA HIS A 44 2.53 4.25 -6.39
C HIS A 44 3.41 5.23 -7.16
N THR A 45 3.67 6.42 -6.59
CA THR A 45 4.54 7.43 -7.18
C THR A 45 5.95 6.90 -7.34
N GLU A 46 6.52 6.29 -6.30
CA GLU A 46 7.87 5.72 -6.33
C GLU A 46 8.02 4.62 -7.41
N VAL A 47 7.13 3.63 -7.41
CA VAL A 47 7.14 2.53 -8.38
C VAL A 47 6.90 3.04 -9.81
N SER A 48 6.08 4.08 -9.97
CA SER A 48 5.82 4.72 -11.27
C SER A 48 7.03 5.44 -11.85
N GLN A 49 8.03 5.84 -11.04
CA GLN A 49 9.27 6.42 -11.55
C GLN A 49 10.17 5.40 -12.26
N VAL A 50 9.95 4.09 -12.06
CA VAL A 50 10.66 3.06 -12.82
C VAL A 50 10.11 3.06 -14.25
N PRO A 51 10.92 3.15 -15.31
CA PRO A 51 10.43 3.06 -16.69
C PRO A 51 9.66 1.76 -16.93
N ALA A 52 8.55 1.80 -17.69
CA ALA A 52 7.69 0.63 -17.89
C ALA A 52 8.43 -0.62 -18.41
N ALA A 53 9.43 -0.43 -19.29
CA ALA A 53 10.27 -1.51 -19.81
C ALA A 53 11.21 -2.17 -18.78
N GLN A 54 11.39 -1.54 -17.60
CA GLN A 54 12.23 -2.02 -16.50
C GLN A 54 11.40 -2.51 -15.30
N ARG A 55 10.07 -2.36 -15.34
CA ARG A 55 9.19 -2.87 -14.29
C ARG A 55 9.03 -4.38 -14.45
N THR A 56 8.98 -5.08 -13.33
CA THR A 56 8.49 -6.46 -13.32
C THR A 56 7.01 -6.48 -13.65
N GLU A 57 6.52 -7.59 -14.20
CA GLU A 57 5.07 -7.78 -14.46
C GLU A 57 4.24 -7.54 -13.19
N ARG A 58 4.76 -7.99 -12.03
CA ARG A 58 4.13 -7.79 -10.72
C ARG A 58 4.01 -6.31 -10.35
N ALA A 59 5.04 -5.51 -10.58
CA ALA A 59 4.99 -4.07 -10.33
C ALA A 59 3.97 -3.38 -11.25
N GLY A 60 3.92 -3.76 -12.54
CA GLY A 60 2.92 -3.25 -13.48
C GLY A 60 1.48 -3.61 -13.10
N ALA A 61 1.26 -4.85 -12.66
CA ALA A 61 -0.04 -5.29 -12.16
C ALA A 61 -0.46 -4.53 -10.90
N ALA A 62 0.45 -4.36 -9.93
CA ALA A 62 0.17 -3.64 -8.68
C ALA A 62 -0.20 -2.16 -8.90
N LEU A 63 0.47 -1.47 -9.85
CA LEU A 63 0.12 -0.10 -10.24
C LEU A 63 -1.29 -0.02 -10.86
N SER A 64 -1.64 -1.00 -11.69
CA SER A 64 -2.95 -1.07 -12.35
C SER A 64 -4.07 -1.39 -11.36
N GLU A 65 -3.85 -2.36 -10.47
CA GLU A 65 -4.77 -2.71 -9.39
C GLU A 65 -5.00 -1.54 -8.45
N TRP A 66 -3.94 -0.83 -8.06
CA TRP A 66 -4.03 0.39 -7.26
C TRP A 66 -4.93 1.42 -7.91
N SER A 67 -4.66 1.77 -9.17
CA SER A 67 -5.43 2.79 -9.92
C SER A 67 -6.91 2.42 -10.00
N TYR A 68 -7.22 1.16 -10.26
CA TYR A 68 -8.59 0.66 -10.29
C TYR A 68 -9.29 0.76 -8.93
N PHE A 69 -8.65 0.32 -7.85
CA PHE A 69 -9.28 0.32 -6.52
C PHE A 69 -9.49 1.72 -5.96
N ILE A 70 -8.62 2.68 -6.28
CA ILE A 70 -8.79 4.09 -5.90
C ILE A 70 -9.95 4.73 -6.65
N ASP A 71 -10.13 4.41 -7.94
CA ASP A 71 -11.21 4.95 -8.76
C ASP A 71 -12.58 4.37 -8.36
N VAL A 72 -12.66 3.06 -8.16
CA VAL A 72 -13.92 2.36 -7.85
C VAL A 72 -14.36 2.57 -6.39
N GLY A 73 -13.41 2.71 -5.47
CA GLY A 73 -13.70 2.81 -4.03
C GLY A 73 -14.33 1.52 -3.46
N PRO A 74 -15.07 1.62 -2.34
CA PRO A 74 -15.77 0.47 -1.75
C PRO A 74 -16.87 -0.07 -2.67
N SER A 75 -16.65 -1.27 -3.22
CA SER A 75 -17.54 -1.90 -4.20
C SER A 75 -18.55 -2.86 -3.54
N SER A 76 -19.52 -2.35 -2.77
CA SER A 76 -20.73 -3.08 -2.32
C SER A 76 -21.57 -2.23 -1.35
N HIS A 77 -22.79 -2.70 -1.05
CA HIS A 77 -23.60 -2.23 0.07
C HIS A 77 -23.51 -3.25 1.22
N GLY A 78 -23.30 -2.78 2.47
CA GLY A 78 -23.28 -3.64 3.67
C GLY A 78 -22.38 -3.13 4.79
N ASP A 79 -22.46 -3.77 5.95
CA ASP A 79 -21.85 -3.29 7.19
C ASP A 79 -20.30 -3.39 7.22
N HIS A 80 -19.68 -4.01 6.21
CA HIS A 80 -18.24 -4.35 6.23
C HIS A 80 -17.48 -3.87 4.98
N VAL A 81 -18.14 -3.10 4.13
CA VAL A 81 -17.61 -2.73 2.80
C VAL A 81 -16.34 -1.91 2.90
N ASN A 82 -16.27 -0.97 3.86
CA ASN A 82 -15.10 -0.14 4.08
C ASN A 82 -13.92 -0.96 4.62
N TRP A 83 -14.17 -1.96 5.47
CA TRP A 83 -13.10 -2.80 5.98
C TRP A 83 -12.59 -3.79 4.93
N ASN A 84 -13.49 -4.34 4.11
CA ASN A 84 -13.10 -5.15 2.95
C ASN A 84 -12.29 -4.34 1.94
N HIS A 85 -12.65 -3.07 1.72
CA HIS A 85 -11.89 -2.14 0.91
C HIS A 85 -10.49 -1.88 1.52
N ALA A 86 -10.40 -1.59 2.82
CA ALA A 86 -9.12 -1.46 3.52
C ALA A 86 -8.23 -2.72 3.37
N ARG A 87 -8.82 -3.92 3.48
CA ARG A 87 -8.13 -5.19 3.29
C ARG A 87 -7.64 -5.39 1.86
N ALA A 88 -8.37 -4.90 0.86
CA ALA A 88 -7.93 -4.95 -0.53
C ALA A 88 -6.76 -3.98 -0.76
N LEU A 89 -6.89 -2.72 -0.33
CA LEU A 89 -5.82 -1.72 -0.38
C LEU A 89 -4.54 -2.23 0.28
N ALA A 90 -4.63 -2.79 1.50
CA ALA A 90 -3.48 -3.33 2.21
C ALA A 90 -2.73 -4.42 1.43
N ARG A 91 -3.42 -5.30 0.70
CA ARG A 91 -2.76 -6.32 -0.13
C ARG A 91 -2.02 -5.71 -1.33
N ILE A 92 -2.62 -4.71 -1.96
CA ILE A 92 -2.01 -3.96 -3.05
C ILE A 92 -0.77 -3.21 -2.56
N LEU A 93 -0.85 -2.56 -1.40
CA LEU A 93 0.28 -1.85 -0.79
C LEU A 93 1.46 -2.78 -0.50
N ARG A 94 1.23 -4.02 -0.04
CA ARG A 94 2.32 -5.00 0.11
C ARG A 94 3.04 -5.26 -1.21
N ASN A 95 2.29 -5.44 -2.30
CA ASN A 95 2.87 -5.67 -3.62
C ASN A 95 3.65 -4.44 -4.12
N LEU A 96 3.15 -3.23 -3.87
CA LEU A 96 3.85 -1.99 -4.23
C LEU A 96 5.13 -1.78 -3.38
N ALA A 97 5.08 -2.06 -2.08
CA ALA A 97 6.24 -1.98 -1.20
C ALA A 97 7.32 -3.01 -1.55
N GLU A 98 6.92 -4.25 -1.88
CA GLU A 98 7.86 -5.24 -2.42
C GLU A 98 8.50 -4.73 -3.72
N ALA A 99 7.72 -4.10 -4.60
CA ALA A 99 8.22 -3.54 -5.86
C ALA A 99 9.15 -2.33 -5.66
N SER A 100 8.95 -1.49 -4.64
CA SER A 100 9.83 -0.35 -4.35
C SER A 100 11.16 -0.77 -3.72
N GLN A 101 11.18 -1.84 -2.92
CA GLN A 101 12.41 -2.40 -2.33
C GLN A 101 13.40 -2.93 -3.38
N TYR A 102 12.93 -3.36 -4.56
CA TYR A 102 13.81 -3.71 -5.69
C TYR A 102 14.65 -2.53 -6.23
N ARG A 103 14.39 -1.30 -5.75
CA ARG A 103 15.07 -0.08 -6.17
C ARG A 103 16.33 0.24 -5.36
N GLU A 104 16.59 -0.43 -4.22
CA GLU A 104 17.88 -0.33 -3.53
C GLU A 104 18.97 -0.99 -4.40
N PRO A 105 19.89 -0.22 -4.99
CA PRO A 105 21.00 -0.79 -5.71
C PRO A 105 22.00 -1.34 -4.69
N VAL A 106 22.51 -2.54 -4.95
CA VAL A 106 23.83 -2.97 -4.47
C VAL A 106 24.78 -1.77 -4.62
N ARG A 107 25.36 -1.28 -3.52
CA ARG A 107 26.48 -0.33 -3.57
C ARG A 107 27.58 -0.99 -4.39
N GLY A 108 27.68 -0.58 -5.66
CA GLY A 108 28.78 -0.95 -6.52
C GLY A 108 30.08 -0.40 -5.95
N ASP A 109 31.04 -1.31 -5.84
CA ASP A 109 32.47 -1.14 -5.63
C ASP A 109 33.02 0.30 -5.74
N GLU A 110 33.62 0.77 -4.64
CA GLU A 110 34.78 1.65 -4.75
C GLU A 110 35.97 0.83 -5.26
N ALA A 111 35.99 0.54 -6.56
CA ALA A 111 37.22 0.26 -7.28
C ALA A 111 37.90 1.60 -7.58
N THR A 112 38.77 2.05 -6.68
CA THR A 112 39.75 3.11 -7.00
C THR A 112 41.11 2.46 -7.16
N GLY A 113 41.55 2.46 -8.43
CA GLY A 113 42.92 2.61 -8.95
C GLY A 113 44.11 2.17 -8.11
#